data_AF-A0A7C6DAU6-F1
#
_entry.id   AF-A0A7C6DAU6-F1
#
_cell.length_a   1.000
_cell.length_b   1.000
_cell.length_c   1.000
_cell.angle_alpha   90.00
_cell.angle_beta   90.00
_cell.angle_gamma   90.00
#
_symmetry.space_group_name_H-M   'P 1'
#
loop_
_entity.id
_entity.type
_entity.pdbx_description
1 polymer ?
#
loop_
_entity_poly.entity_id
_entity_poly.type
_entity_poly.pdbx_seq_one_letter_code
_entity_poly.pdbx_strand_id
1 'polypeptide(L)'
;MSKETQKSKFDRPRKFGDRKDGWRVRNIDPYMNIVPVLMPGRNVSCIYFSETIDATNLVDFVKRMNEDEQAKREKGIRKYTYFGVFMAALVRTLAMRPHLNRFISSGKIYQRRNIKLCFVAKKDMTEDAPETDVLAVFKRTANLDDVMRKLQGGIREAKEGDDDTTDVLNALFKLPTFMLRGFKGLMDLLLKFDLFPKSLEKVDPMQSSAFVSNLGSINLVNVPFHHLYERGTCSLFVVMGKIYPEGDRYKMNFTVTLDERVSNGFYYIRSIEFFKELLSNPEVLLESPSEEEIPLDI
;
A
#
# COMPACT_ATOMS: atom_id res chain seq x y z
N MET A 1 7.94 39.91 -1.45
CA MET A 1 8.61 38.72 -2.01
C MET A 1 7.58 37.60 -2.07
N SER A 2 7.01 37.36 -3.25
CA SER A 2 6.11 36.21 -3.46
C SER A 2 6.89 34.94 -3.19
N LYS A 3 6.42 34.10 -2.27
CA LYS A 3 6.89 32.71 -2.17
C LYS A 3 6.56 32.06 -3.51
N GLU A 4 7.54 31.96 -4.41
CA GLU A 4 7.46 31.00 -5.50
C GLU A 4 7.13 29.66 -4.85
N THR A 5 5.92 29.18 -5.09
CA THR A 5 5.50 27.87 -4.59
C THR A 5 6.31 26.89 -5.42
N GLN A 6 7.45 26.47 -4.87
CA GLN A 6 8.37 25.56 -5.53
C GLN A 6 7.56 24.32 -5.92
N LYS A 7 7.40 24.12 -7.23
CA LYS A 7 6.52 23.08 -7.76
C LYS A 7 7.16 21.73 -7.43
N SER A 8 6.44 20.88 -6.69
CA SER A 8 6.94 19.56 -6.30
C SER A 8 7.47 18.80 -7.51
N LYS A 9 8.61 18.13 -7.37
CA LYS A 9 9.19 17.35 -8.49
C LYS A 9 8.29 16.19 -8.92
N PHE A 10 7.31 15.85 -8.09
CA PHE A 10 6.29 14.85 -8.36
C PHE A 10 5.09 15.41 -9.14
N ASP A 11 4.96 16.73 -9.29
CA ASP A 11 3.88 17.39 -10.03
C ASP A 11 4.28 17.73 -11.47
N ARG A 12 4.60 16.69 -12.25
CA ARG A 12 4.96 16.80 -13.66
C ARG A 12 3.75 16.74 -14.61
N PRO A 13 3.76 17.47 -15.73
CA PRO A 13 2.75 17.33 -16.76
C PRO A 13 2.79 15.92 -17.38
N ARG A 14 1.62 15.44 -17.85
CA ARG A 14 1.52 14.16 -18.56
C ARG A 14 2.18 14.25 -19.93
N LYS A 15 2.87 13.17 -20.32
CA LYS A 15 3.33 12.93 -21.69
C LYS A 15 2.42 11.92 -22.38
N PHE A 16 2.51 11.84 -23.71
CA PHE A 16 1.78 10.84 -24.49
C PHE A 16 2.04 9.42 -23.97
N GLY A 17 0.96 8.67 -23.72
CA GLY A 17 0.98 7.32 -23.16
C GLY A 17 1.11 7.22 -21.63
N ASP A 18 1.19 8.34 -20.90
CA ASP A 18 1.05 8.35 -19.43
C ASP A 18 -0.43 8.17 -19.04
N ARG A 19 -0.67 7.61 -17.85
CA ARG A 19 -2.00 7.40 -17.26
C ARG A 19 -2.37 8.50 -16.25
N LYS A 20 -3.62 8.53 -15.81
CA LYS A 20 -4.08 9.34 -14.69
C LYS A 20 -3.35 8.96 -13.39
N ASP A 21 -3.14 7.66 -13.16
CA ASP A 21 -2.58 7.10 -11.94
C ASP A 21 -1.05 6.88 -11.97
N GLY A 22 -0.41 7.01 -13.13
CA GLY A 22 1.04 6.83 -13.25
C GLY A 22 1.68 7.37 -14.52
N TRP A 23 2.99 7.54 -14.47
CA TRP A 23 3.84 7.92 -15.60
C TRP A 23 4.43 6.69 -16.25
N ARG A 24 4.42 6.63 -17.58
CA ARG A 24 5.02 5.49 -18.28
C ARG A 24 6.53 5.51 -18.07
N VAL A 25 7.08 4.40 -17.57
CA VAL A 25 8.53 4.21 -17.44
C VAL A 25 9.10 3.94 -18.82
N ARG A 26 10.02 4.80 -19.28
CA ARG A 26 10.57 4.73 -20.64
C ARG A 26 12.02 4.28 -20.67
N ASN A 27 12.83 4.70 -19.69
CA ASN A 27 14.23 4.35 -19.60
C ASN A 27 14.41 3.11 -18.72
N ILE A 28 14.07 1.94 -19.27
CA ILE A 28 14.20 0.66 -18.57
C ILE A 28 14.89 -0.35 -19.47
N ASP A 29 15.55 -1.34 -18.84
CA ASP A 29 16.15 -2.46 -19.53
C ASP A 29 15.16 -3.09 -20.54
N PRO A 30 15.57 -3.34 -21.80
CA PRO A 30 14.71 -3.95 -22.81
C PRO A 30 14.05 -5.26 -22.37
N TYR A 31 14.74 -6.07 -21.55
CA TYR A 31 14.20 -7.28 -20.95
C TYR A 31 13.00 -6.96 -20.05
N MET A 32 13.14 -5.98 -19.14
CA MET A 32 12.04 -5.58 -18.26
C MET A 32 10.85 -5.01 -19.03
N ASN A 33 11.07 -4.41 -20.20
CA ASN A 33 9.98 -3.88 -21.04
C ASN A 33 9.17 -4.98 -21.74
N ILE A 34 9.77 -6.15 -22.04
CA ILE A 34 9.08 -7.26 -22.70
C ILE A 34 8.44 -8.24 -21.71
N VAL A 35 8.98 -8.36 -20.50
CA VAL A 35 8.47 -9.25 -19.43
C VAL A 35 6.95 -9.13 -19.21
N PRO A 36 6.34 -7.93 -19.08
CA PRO A 36 4.89 -7.78 -18.95
C PRO A 36 4.05 -8.35 -20.11
N VAL A 37 4.65 -8.50 -21.30
CA VAL A 37 3.99 -9.08 -22.49
C VAL A 37 4.11 -10.60 -22.47
N LEU A 38 5.27 -11.13 -22.07
CA LEU A 38 5.52 -12.57 -21.98
C LEU A 38 4.77 -13.21 -20.79
N MET A 39 4.62 -12.46 -19.70
CA MET A 39 3.99 -12.90 -18.46
C MET A 39 2.77 -12.03 -18.19
N PRO A 40 1.61 -12.30 -18.82
CA PRO A 40 0.47 -11.38 -18.77
C PRO A 40 -0.25 -11.36 -17.42
N GLY A 41 -0.29 -12.49 -16.70
CA GLY A 41 -0.96 -12.61 -15.41
C GLY A 41 -0.07 -12.20 -14.24
N ARG A 42 -0.65 -11.58 -13.21
CA ARG A 42 0.09 -11.14 -12.02
C ARG A 42 0.39 -12.28 -11.05
N ASN A 43 -0.55 -13.20 -10.84
CA ASN A 43 -0.35 -14.35 -9.95
C ASN A 43 0.65 -15.35 -10.48
N VAL A 44 0.69 -15.54 -11.79
CA VAL A 44 1.71 -16.38 -12.44
C VAL A 44 3.10 -15.73 -12.48
N SER A 45 3.21 -14.49 -11.99
CA SER A 45 4.45 -13.70 -11.94
C SER A 45 4.77 -13.24 -10.50
N CYS A 46 4.26 -13.97 -9.50
CA CYS A 46 4.45 -13.64 -8.09
C CYS A 46 5.77 -14.19 -7.57
N ILE A 47 6.46 -13.37 -6.78
CA ILE A 47 7.57 -13.79 -5.92
C ILE A 47 7.15 -13.61 -4.46
N TYR A 48 7.57 -14.55 -3.62
CA TYR A 48 7.17 -14.64 -2.23
C TYR A 48 8.39 -14.50 -1.30
N PHE A 49 8.26 -13.68 -0.26
CA PHE A 49 9.26 -13.55 0.81
C PHE A 49 8.59 -13.73 2.18
N SER A 50 9.15 -14.61 3.01
CA SER A 50 8.76 -14.77 4.41
C SER A 50 9.89 -14.26 5.29
N GLU A 51 9.60 -13.26 6.11
CA GLU A 51 10.60 -12.54 6.89
C GLU A 51 10.20 -12.51 8.37
N THR A 52 11.22 -12.53 9.22
CA THR A 52 11.11 -12.27 10.65
C THR A 52 12.00 -11.08 10.99
N ILE A 53 11.49 -10.18 11.82
CA ILE A 53 12.28 -9.08 12.40
C ILE A 53 12.32 -9.17 13.91
N ASP A 54 13.38 -8.62 14.48
CA ASP A 54 13.37 -8.17 15.86
C ASP A 54 12.53 -6.89 15.95
N ALA A 55 11.48 -6.94 16.75
CA ALA A 55 10.54 -5.86 17.00
C ALA A 55 10.73 -5.24 18.39
N THR A 56 11.81 -5.55 19.12
CA THR A 56 12.07 -5.04 20.48
C THR A 56 12.11 -3.51 20.50
N ASN A 57 12.94 -2.90 19.66
CA ASN A 57 13.02 -1.44 19.54
C ASN A 57 11.68 -0.83 19.08
N LEU A 58 10.96 -1.52 18.19
CA LEU A 58 9.63 -1.10 17.75
C LEU A 58 8.62 -1.08 18.92
N VAL A 59 8.66 -2.09 19.78
CA VAL A 59 7.82 -2.19 20.98
C VAL A 59 8.12 -1.05 21.95
N ASP A 60 9.39 -0.83 22.25
CA ASP A 60 9.85 0.22 23.16
C ASP A 60 9.54 1.62 22.61
N PHE A 61 9.74 1.84 21.31
CA PHE A 61 9.39 3.08 20.64
C PHE A 61 7.90 3.38 20.75
N VAL A 62 7.03 2.43 20.39
CA VAL A 62 5.57 2.63 20.48
C VAL A 62 5.12 2.85 21.92
N LYS A 63 5.73 2.18 22.90
CA LYS A 63 5.45 2.42 24.32
C LYS A 63 5.77 3.87 24.69
N ARG A 64 6.99 4.34 24.43
CA ARG A 64 7.43 5.72 24.70
C ARG A 64 6.54 6.76 24.01
N MET A 65 6.23 6.57 22.74
CA MET A 65 5.38 7.49 21.97
C MET A 65 3.95 7.61 22.52
N ASN A 66 3.51 6.67 23.35
CA ASN A 66 2.19 6.68 23.98
C ASN A 66 2.21 7.13 25.44
N GLU A 67 3.36 7.42 26.06
CA GLU A 67 3.47 7.87 27.45
C GLU A 67 2.93 9.30 27.66
N ASP A 68 3.10 10.18 26.66
CA ASP A 68 2.63 11.56 26.72
C ASP A 68 1.29 11.73 25.97
N GLU A 69 0.18 11.80 26.72
CA GLU A 69 -1.16 12.06 26.18
C GLU A 69 -1.32 13.47 25.59
N GLN A 70 -0.64 14.46 26.15
CA GLN A 70 -0.76 15.85 25.72
C GLN A 70 -0.09 16.05 24.36
N ALA A 71 1.15 15.55 24.18
CA ALA A 71 1.86 15.60 22.90
C ALA A 71 1.08 14.88 21.80
N LYS A 72 0.47 13.72 22.11
CA LYS A 72 -0.41 13.00 21.19
C LYS A 72 -1.62 13.82 20.75
N ARG A 73 -2.30 14.47 21.71
CA ARG A 73 -3.48 15.30 21.45
C ARG A 73 -3.13 16.50 20.57
N GLU A 74 -2.02 17.17 20.84
CA GLU A 74 -1.53 18.31 20.03
C GLU A 74 -1.25 17.91 18.57
N LYS A 75 -0.79 16.68 18.35
CA LYS A 75 -0.55 16.12 17.02
C LYS A 75 -1.81 15.56 16.34
N GLY A 76 -2.95 15.54 17.03
CA GLY A 76 -4.20 14.95 16.56
C GLY A 76 -4.14 13.42 16.44
N ILE A 77 -3.34 12.76 17.27
CA ILE A 77 -3.10 11.31 17.23
C ILE A 77 -3.69 10.68 18.48
N ARG A 78 -4.62 9.72 18.33
CA ARG A 78 -5.21 9.00 19.46
C ARG A 78 -4.23 8.02 20.09
N LYS A 79 -3.56 7.23 19.26
CA LYS A 79 -2.64 6.17 19.70
C LYS A 79 -1.63 5.82 18.62
N TYR A 80 -0.35 5.79 18.95
CA TYR A 80 0.65 5.17 18.10
C TYR A 80 0.47 3.65 18.16
N THR A 81 0.29 3.00 17.02
CA THR A 81 0.07 1.55 16.92
C THR A 81 1.19 0.87 16.15
N TYR A 82 1.46 -0.40 16.43
CA TYR A 82 2.43 -1.18 15.65
C TYR A 82 2.10 -1.18 14.15
N PHE A 83 0.82 -1.33 13.82
CA PHE A 83 0.35 -1.26 12.44
C PHE A 83 0.62 0.11 11.81
N GLY A 84 0.41 1.21 12.53
CA GLY A 84 0.70 2.54 11.99
C GLY A 84 2.19 2.78 11.74
N VAL A 85 3.08 2.27 12.61
CA VAL A 85 4.53 2.33 12.36
C VAL A 85 4.91 1.44 11.18
N PHE A 86 4.33 0.24 11.08
CA PHE A 86 4.52 -0.66 9.95
C PHE A 86 4.13 -0.01 8.62
N MET A 87 2.97 0.64 8.58
CA MET A 87 2.49 1.38 7.41
C MET A 87 3.41 2.57 7.10
N ALA A 88 3.90 3.30 8.10
CA ALA A 88 4.81 4.42 7.88
C ALA A 88 6.15 3.97 7.30
N ALA A 89 6.72 2.87 7.81
CA ALA A 89 7.87 2.23 7.23
C ALA A 89 7.61 1.82 5.77
N LEU A 90 6.43 1.25 5.47
CA LEU A 90 6.08 0.84 4.11
C LEU A 90 5.94 2.03 3.16
N VAL A 91 5.33 3.14 3.62
CA VAL A 91 5.28 4.39 2.85
C VAL A 91 6.69 4.91 2.57
N ARG A 92 7.57 4.94 3.57
CA ARG A 92 8.97 5.35 3.40
C ARG A 92 9.70 4.44 2.42
N THR A 93 9.53 3.13 2.52
CA THR A 93 10.09 2.15 1.59
C THR A 93 9.60 2.39 0.17
N LEU A 94 8.30 2.57 -0.06
CA LEU A 94 7.76 2.85 -1.40
C LEU A 94 8.21 4.19 -1.98
N ALA A 95 8.52 5.17 -1.12
CA ALA A 95 9.10 6.44 -1.54
C ALA A 95 10.57 6.29 -1.97
N MET A 96 11.39 5.66 -1.12
CA MET A 96 12.83 5.51 -1.35
C MET A 96 13.19 4.39 -2.34
N ARG A 97 12.26 3.45 -2.56
CA ARG A 97 12.41 2.29 -3.45
C ARG A 97 11.34 2.35 -4.56
N PRO A 98 11.46 3.28 -5.53
CA PRO A 98 10.40 3.64 -6.47
C PRO A 98 9.94 2.47 -7.35
N HIS A 99 10.78 1.46 -7.60
CA HIS A 99 10.36 0.30 -8.39
C HIS A 99 9.23 -0.48 -7.71
N LEU A 100 9.18 -0.49 -6.37
CA LEU A 100 8.08 -1.12 -5.62
C LEU A 100 6.76 -0.34 -5.79
N ASN A 101 6.84 0.94 -6.13
CA ASN A 101 5.70 1.79 -6.41
C ASN A 101 5.40 1.91 -7.92
N ARG A 102 5.81 0.91 -8.70
CA ARG A 102 5.42 0.73 -10.10
C ARG A 102 4.26 -0.25 -10.23
N PHE A 103 3.58 -0.20 -11.37
CA PHE A 103 2.55 -1.16 -11.75
C PHE A 103 2.58 -1.42 -13.25
N ILE A 104 1.91 -2.51 -13.64
CA ILE A 104 1.76 -2.88 -15.05
C ILE A 104 0.32 -2.64 -15.48
N SER A 105 0.18 -2.04 -16.67
CA SER A 105 -1.09 -1.93 -17.37
C SER A 105 -0.86 -2.08 -18.86
N SER A 106 -1.69 -2.89 -19.54
CA SER A 106 -1.61 -3.09 -20.98
C SER A 106 -0.20 -3.48 -21.49
N GLY A 107 0.52 -4.32 -20.73
CA GLY A 107 1.88 -4.76 -21.07
C GLY A 107 2.94 -3.65 -20.98
N LYS A 108 2.68 -2.57 -20.23
CA LYS A 108 3.60 -1.46 -20.00
C LYS A 108 3.76 -1.18 -18.51
N ILE A 109 4.95 -0.73 -18.12
CA ILE A 109 5.31 -0.39 -16.75
C ILE A 109 5.08 1.10 -16.51
N TYR A 110 4.48 1.41 -15.37
CA TYR A 110 4.13 2.76 -14.95
C TYR A 110 4.62 3.02 -13.52
N GLN A 111 5.23 4.18 -13.30
CA GLN A 111 5.54 4.69 -11.97
C GLN A 111 4.29 5.40 -11.41
N ARG A 112 3.81 4.97 -10.23
CA ARG A 112 2.65 5.63 -9.59
C ARG A 112 2.98 7.06 -9.19
N ARG A 113 1.97 7.93 -9.23
CA ARG A 113 2.11 9.34 -8.81
C ARG A 113 2.18 9.52 -7.30
N ASN A 114 1.34 8.80 -6.58
CA ASN A 114 1.22 8.83 -5.13
C ASN A 114 1.46 7.44 -4.57
N ILE A 115 1.69 7.36 -3.26
CA ILE A 115 1.69 6.09 -2.55
C ILE A 115 0.26 5.84 -2.08
N LYS A 116 -0.33 4.73 -2.49
CA LYS A 116 -1.69 4.34 -2.11
C LYS A 116 -1.61 3.02 -1.34
N LEU A 117 -1.99 2.97 -0.08
CA LEU A 117 -2.04 1.72 0.68
C LEU A 117 -3.49 1.34 0.92
N CYS A 118 -3.85 0.11 0.57
CA CYS A 118 -5.13 -0.47 0.93
C CYS A 118 -4.95 -1.39 2.14
N PHE A 119 -5.89 -1.37 3.08
CA PHE A 119 -5.90 -2.30 4.21
C PHE A 119 -7.34 -2.59 4.66
N VAL A 120 -7.53 -3.75 5.28
CA VAL A 120 -8.84 -4.14 5.80
C VAL A 120 -9.05 -3.54 7.20
N ALA A 121 -10.18 -2.87 7.40
CA ALA A 121 -10.66 -2.44 8.71
C ALA A 121 -11.89 -3.27 9.09
N LYS A 122 -11.78 -4.04 10.18
CA LYS A 122 -12.93 -4.71 10.79
C LYS A 122 -13.77 -3.74 11.61
N LYS A 123 -15.09 -3.76 11.41
CA LYS A 123 -16.01 -3.00 12.28
C LYS A 123 -15.92 -3.51 13.72
N ASP A 124 -16.04 -4.83 13.90
CA ASP A 124 -15.93 -5.54 15.18
C ASP A 124 -14.98 -6.75 15.11
N MET A 125 -14.50 -7.21 16.27
CA MET A 125 -13.62 -8.38 16.38
C MET A 125 -14.40 -9.69 16.49
N THR A 126 -15.46 -9.84 15.69
CA THR A 126 -16.24 -11.09 15.56
C THR A 126 -16.01 -11.69 14.17
N GLU A 127 -16.35 -12.97 14.01
CA GLU A 127 -16.20 -13.66 12.72
C GLU A 127 -17.11 -13.06 11.65
N ASP A 128 -18.35 -12.71 12.02
CA ASP A 128 -19.37 -12.17 11.11
C ASP A 128 -19.30 -10.64 10.93
N ALA A 129 -18.34 -9.97 11.57
CA ALA A 129 -18.22 -8.53 11.45
C ALA A 129 -17.88 -8.13 10.01
N PRO A 130 -18.58 -7.15 9.42
CA PRO A 130 -18.26 -6.66 8.09
C PRO A 130 -16.84 -6.10 8.05
N GLU A 131 -16.14 -6.46 6.97
CA GLU A 131 -14.81 -5.99 6.62
C GLU A 131 -14.93 -4.87 5.59
N THR A 132 -14.29 -3.73 5.86
CA THR A 132 -14.25 -2.61 4.92
C THR A 132 -12.81 -2.37 4.49
N ASP A 133 -12.59 -2.34 3.17
CA ASP A 133 -11.31 -1.94 2.60
C ASP A 133 -11.14 -0.41 2.67
N VAL A 134 -10.02 0.02 3.23
CA VAL A 134 -9.65 1.44 3.35
C VAL A 134 -8.50 1.76 2.43
N LEU A 135 -8.75 2.58 1.41
CA LEU A 135 -7.71 3.07 0.49
C LEU A 135 -7.17 4.43 0.96
N ALA A 136 -5.98 4.43 1.57
CA ALA A 136 -5.31 5.63 2.03
C ALA A 136 -4.25 6.11 1.03
N VAL A 137 -4.28 7.41 0.71
CA VAL A 137 -3.31 8.07 -0.18
C VAL A 137 -2.33 8.91 0.65
N PHE A 138 -1.02 8.69 0.41
CA PHE A 138 0.08 9.34 1.10
C PHE A 138 0.97 10.11 0.12
N LYS A 139 1.49 11.23 0.61
CA LYS A 139 2.63 11.91 -0.02
C LYS A 139 3.88 11.07 0.18
N ARG A 140 4.84 11.16 -0.75
CA ARG A 140 6.15 10.49 -0.59
C ARG A 140 6.95 11.03 0.60
N THR A 141 6.67 12.25 1.02
CA THR A 141 7.31 12.93 2.16
C THR A 141 6.61 12.69 3.50
N ALA A 142 5.58 11.84 3.54
CA ALA A 142 4.81 11.60 4.76
C ALA A 142 5.70 11.02 5.87
N ASN A 143 5.57 11.58 7.06
CA ASN A 143 6.19 11.05 8.28
C ASN A 143 5.20 10.17 9.05
N LEU A 144 5.65 9.65 10.20
CA LEU A 144 4.85 8.78 11.06
C LEU A 144 3.54 9.44 11.50
N ASP A 145 3.57 10.72 11.84
CA ASP A 145 2.41 11.45 12.36
C ASP A 145 1.35 11.65 11.27
N ASP A 146 1.77 11.96 10.04
CA ASP A 146 0.89 12.00 8.86
C ASP A 146 0.20 10.67 8.63
N VAL A 147 0.97 9.58 8.71
CA VAL A 147 0.45 8.22 8.51
C VAL A 147 -0.54 7.85 9.61
N MET A 148 -0.21 8.11 10.87
CA MET A 148 -1.09 7.86 12.02
C MET A 148 -2.44 8.58 11.88
N ARG A 149 -2.41 9.88 11.57
CA ARG A 149 -3.65 10.67 11.36
C ARG A 149 -4.50 10.09 10.24
N LYS A 150 -3.88 9.74 9.10
CA LYS A 150 -4.60 9.21 7.94
C LYS A 150 -5.22 7.85 8.21
N LEU A 151 -4.49 6.95 8.88
CA LEU A 151 -4.99 5.62 9.26
C LEU A 151 -6.13 5.70 10.27
N GLN A 152 -5.96 6.50 11.33
CA GLN A 152 -7.00 6.63 12.36
C GLN A 152 -8.27 7.28 11.80
N GLY A 153 -8.13 8.27 10.93
CA GLY A 153 -9.26 8.85 10.19
C GLY A 153 -9.97 7.82 9.32
N GLY A 154 -9.23 7.08 8.49
CA GLY A 154 -9.81 6.06 7.61
C GLY A 154 -10.46 4.90 8.36
N ILE A 155 -9.89 4.45 9.48
CA ILE A 155 -10.50 3.41 10.33
C ILE A 155 -11.79 3.92 10.98
N ARG A 156 -11.81 5.18 11.43
CA ARG A 156 -13.02 5.78 12.01
C ARG A 156 -14.13 5.87 10.96
N GLU A 157 -13.83 6.42 9.78
CA GLU A 157 -14.78 6.51 8.66
C GLU A 157 -15.30 5.12 8.26
N ALA A 158 -14.45 4.10 8.20
CA ALA A 158 -14.86 2.73 7.88
C ALA A 158 -15.78 2.10 8.94
N LYS A 159 -15.63 2.47 10.22
CA LYS A 159 -16.49 2.01 11.32
C LYS A 159 -17.83 2.74 11.36
N GLU A 160 -17.83 4.04 11.07
CA GLU A 160 -19.00 4.92 11.13
C GLU A 160 -19.83 4.89 9.83
N GLY A 161 -19.24 4.50 8.70
CA GLY A 161 -19.90 4.51 7.40
C GLY A 161 -21.00 3.45 7.26
N ASP A 162 -22.11 3.85 6.64
CA ASP A 162 -23.17 2.96 6.19
C ASP A 162 -22.67 2.04 5.06
N ASP A 163 -23.20 0.82 5.03
CA ASP A 163 -22.80 -0.22 4.08
C ASP A 163 -23.60 -0.16 2.76
N ASP A 164 -23.58 1.01 2.10
CA ASP A 164 -24.24 1.24 0.79
C ASP A 164 -23.73 0.27 -0.30
N THR A 165 -22.53 -0.30 -0.10
CA THR A 165 -21.91 -1.27 -1.01
C THR A 165 -22.73 -2.56 -1.06
N THR A 166 -23.31 -2.99 0.06
CA THR A 166 -24.10 -4.21 0.14
C THR A 166 -25.38 -4.12 -0.70
N ASP A 167 -26.05 -2.96 -0.74
CA ASP A 167 -27.24 -2.77 -1.57
C ASP A 167 -26.93 -2.79 -3.07
N VAL A 168 -25.82 -2.18 -3.48
CA VAL A 168 -25.35 -2.21 -4.86
C VAL A 168 -24.97 -3.64 -5.28
N LEU A 169 -24.26 -4.37 -4.40
CA LEU A 169 -23.91 -5.77 -4.64
C LEU A 169 -25.17 -6.64 -4.75
N ASN A 170 -26.15 -6.46 -3.87
CA ASN A 170 -27.42 -7.17 -3.91
C ASN A 170 -28.21 -6.90 -5.20
N ALA A 171 -28.15 -5.67 -5.72
CA ALA A 171 -28.75 -5.33 -7.02
C ALA A 171 -28.00 -5.99 -8.19
N LEU A 172 -26.66 -6.00 -8.15
CA LEU A 172 -25.81 -6.67 -9.15
C LEU A 172 -26.05 -8.18 -9.16
N PHE A 173 -26.14 -8.83 -8.01
CA PHE A 173 -26.34 -10.29 -7.91
C PHE A 173 -27.69 -10.77 -8.48
N LYS A 174 -28.67 -9.88 -8.65
CA LYS A 174 -29.95 -10.21 -9.33
C LYS A 174 -29.81 -10.28 -10.85
N LEU A 175 -28.70 -9.82 -11.42
CA LEU A 175 -28.46 -9.85 -12.87
C LEU A 175 -28.03 -11.25 -13.34
N PRO A 176 -28.49 -11.70 -14.51
CA PRO A 176 -27.98 -12.92 -15.13
C PRO A 176 -26.45 -12.91 -15.30
N THR A 177 -25.82 -14.07 -15.17
CA THR A 177 -24.35 -14.20 -15.20
C THR A 177 -23.71 -13.61 -16.46
N PHE A 178 -24.36 -13.68 -17.63
CA PHE A 178 -23.81 -13.09 -18.86
C PHE A 178 -23.73 -11.55 -18.79
N MET A 179 -24.70 -10.90 -18.13
CA MET A 179 -24.69 -9.44 -17.91
C MET A 179 -23.58 -9.06 -16.94
N LEU A 180 -23.40 -9.83 -15.86
CA LEU A 180 -22.30 -9.64 -14.91
C LEU A 180 -20.93 -9.78 -15.58
N ARG A 181 -20.76 -10.81 -16.44
CA ARG A 181 -19.54 -10.98 -17.23
C ARG A 181 -19.31 -9.83 -18.20
N GLY A 182 -20.36 -9.35 -18.87
CA GLY A 182 -20.29 -8.18 -19.75
C GLY A 182 -19.90 -6.91 -19.00
N PHE A 183 -20.50 -6.64 -17.84
CA PHE A 183 -20.18 -5.52 -16.98
C PHE A 183 -18.73 -5.57 -16.50
N LYS A 184 -18.27 -6.73 -16.00
CA LYS A 184 -16.86 -6.95 -15.64
C LYS A 184 -15.94 -6.66 -16.83
N GLY A 185 -16.24 -7.21 -18.01
CA GLY A 185 -15.44 -7.01 -19.22
C GLY A 185 -15.35 -5.53 -19.61
N LEU A 186 -16.45 -4.79 -19.50
CA LEU A 186 -16.47 -3.33 -19.72
C LEU A 186 -15.59 -2.60 -18.69
N MET A 187 -15.71 -2.93 -17.40
CA MET A 187 -14.89 -2.32 -16.35
C MET A 187 -13.39 -2.57 -16.56
N ASP A 188 -13.02 -3.80 -16.93
CA ASP A 188 -11.63 -4.16 -17.24
C ASP A 188 -11.12 -3.39 -18.48
N LEU A 189 -11.96 -3.23 -19.50
CA LEU A 189 -11.65 -2.46 -20.70
C LEU A 189 -11.41 -0.99 -20.36
N LEU A 190 -12.30 -0.38 -19.57
CA LEU A 190 -12.15 1.01 -19.12
C LEU A 190 -10.88 1.19 -18.30
N LEU A 191 -10.56 0.26 -17.41
CA LEU A 191 -9.32 0.29 -16.63
C LEU A 191 -8.08 0.19 -17.54
N LYS A 192 -8.11 -0.71 -18.53
CA LYS A 192 -7.05 -0.91 -19.51
C LYS A 192 -6.71 0.36 -20.28
N PHE A 193 -7.72 1.13 -20.66
CA PHE A 193 -7.58 2.39 -21.41
C PHE A 193 -7.53 3.66 -20.54
N ASP A 194 -7.40 3.53 -19.21
CA ASP A 194 -7.35 4.68 -18.29
C ASP A 194 -8.64 5.53 -18.32
N LEU A 195 -9.76 4.91 -18.69
CA LEU A 195 -11.10 5.48 -18.76
C LEU A 195 -12.00 5.07 -17.57
N PHE A 196 -11.42 4.38 -16.58
CA PHE A 196 -12.17 3.97 -15.38
C PHE A 196 -12.76 5.18 -14.65
N PRO A 197 -14.01 5.09 -14.16
CA PRO A 197 -14.65 6.20 -13.45
C PRO A 197 -13.85 6.62 -12.21
N LYS A 198 -13.61 7.93 -12.06
CA LYS A 198 -12.82 8.47 -10.93
C LYS A 198 -13.47 8.21 -9.57
N SER A 199 -14.81 8.17 -9.51
CA SER A 199 -15.53 7.84 -8.28
C SER A 199 -15.22 6.43 -7.80
N LEU A 200 -15.21 5.46 -8.72
CA LEU A 200 -14.86 4.07 -8.44
C LEU A 200 -13.37 3.88 -8.17
N GLU A 201 -12.48 4.53 -8.94
CA GLU A 201 -11.03 4.46 -8.71
C GLU A 201 -10.61 4.90 -7.30
N LYS A 202 -11.32 5.87 -6.71
CA LYS A 202 -11.02 6.36 -5.36
C LYS A 202 -11.31 5.36 -4.24
N VAL A 203 -12.20 4.41 -4.50
CA VAL A 203 -12.61 3.39 -3.52
C VAL A 203 -12.16 1.99 -3.90
N ASP A 204 -11.64 1.80 -5.12
CA ASP A 204 -11.20 0.50 -5.62
C ASP A 204 -9.91 0.04 -4.91
N PRO A 205 -9.98 -0.99 -4.04
CA PRO A 205 -8.84 -1.50 -3.28
C PRO A 205 -7.68 -1.94 -4.18
N MET A 206 -8.02 -2.35 -5.41
CA MET A 206 -7.09 -2.91 -6.39
C MET A 206 -6.25 -1.84 -7.09
N GLN A 207 -6.56 -0.56 -6.87
CA GLN A 207 -5.81 0.58 -7.42
C GLN A 207 -4.81 1.17 -6.41
N SER A 208 -4.21 0.30 -5.60
CA SER A 208 -3.25 0.62 -4.54
C SER A 208 -1.79 0.30 -4.94
N SER A 209 -0.83 1.01 -4.39
CA SER A 209 0.59 0.64 -4.44
C SER A 209 0.84 -0.68 -3.74
N ALA A 210 0.26 -0.85 -2.54
CA ALA A 210 0.30 -2.10 -1.81
C ALA A 210 -1.02 -2.37 -1.08
N PHE A 211 -1.35 -3.65 -0.97
CA PHE A 211 -2.42 -4.13 -0.10
C PHE A 211 -1.78 -4.70 1.17
N VAL A 212 -2.27 -4.28 2.34
CA VAL A 212 -1.71 -4.67 3.63
C VAL A 212 -2.78 -5.32 4.51
N SER A 213 -2.52 -6.55 4.93
CA SER A 213 -3.37 -7.26 5.91
C SER A 213 -2.66 -7.32 7.26
N ASN A 214 -3.37 -6.95 8.34
CA ASN A 214 -2.86 -7.00 9.70
C ASN A 214 -3.48 -8.18 10.46
N LEU A 215 -2.89 -9.36 10.31
CA LEU A 215 -3.32 -10.56 11.02
C LEU A 215 -2.81 -10.60 12.47
N GLY A 216 -1.89 -9.71 12.83
CA GLY A 216 -1.52 -9.48 14.23
C GLY A 216 -2.69 -8.99 15.09
N SER A 217 -3.66 -8.29 14.49
CA SER A 217 -4.89 -7.85 15.17
C SER A 217 -5.79 -9.00 15.65
N ILE A 218 -5.69 -10.16 15.00
CA ILE A 218 -6.41 -11.41 15.35
C ILE A 218 -5.46 -12.46 15.96
N ASN A 219 -4.33 -12.00 16.50
CA ASN A 219 -3.34 -12.81 17.22
C ASN A 219 -2.59 -13.88 16.41
N LEU A 220 -2.53 -13.79 15.08
CA LEU A 220 -1.78 -14.75 14.26
C LEU A 220 -0.29 -14.39 14.18
N VAL A 221 0.56 -15.29 14.69
CA VAL A 221 2.02 -15.17 14.61
C VAL A 221 2.55 -15.63 13.25
N ASN A 222 2.08 -16.77 12.76
CA ASN A 222 2.45 -17.31 11.45
C ASN A 222 1.41 -16.84 10.44
N VAL A 223 1.84 -16.02 9.49
CA VAL A 223 0.95 -15.40 8.50
C VAL A 223 1.15 -16.04 7.13
N PRO A 224 0.06 -16.26 6.37
CA PRO A 224 0.15 -16.82 5.03
C PRO A 224 0.58 -15.76 4.02
N PHE A 225 1.12 -16.23 2.90
CA PHE A 225 1.19 -15.41 1.70
C PHE A 225 -0.21 -15.13 1.18
N HIS A 226 -0.42 -13.91 0.69
CA HIS A 226 -1.61 -13.59 -0.08
C HIS A 226 -1.23 -13.43 -1.54
N HIS A 227 -2.05 -13.97 -2.44
CA HIS A 227 -1.91 -13.79 -3.87
C HIS A 227 -2.07 -12.30 -4.28
N LEU A 228 -1.65 -11.95 -5.49
CA LEU A 228 -1.96 -10.65 -6.05
C LEU A 228 -3.28 -10.72 -6.81
N TYR A 229 -3.91 -9.57 -7.03
CA TYR A 229 -5.13 -9.53 -7.83
C TYR A 229 -4.78 -9.32 -9.31
N GLU A 230 -5.41 -10.11 -10.17
CA GLU A 230 -5.27 -9.95 -11.63
C GLU A 230 -5.88 -8.63 -12.12
N ARG A 231 -6.96 -8.19 -11.46
CA ARG A 231 -7.58 -6.89 -11.72
C ARG A 231 -6.84 -5.79 -10.98
N GLY A 232 -6.80 -4.60 -11.58
CA GLY A 232 -6.22 -3.42 -10.94
C GLY A 232 -4.73 -3.29 -11.19
N THR A 233 -4.12 -2.42 -10.39
CA THR A 233 -2.73 -2.00 -10.56
C THR A 233 -1.86 -2.37 -9.35
N CYS A 234 -2.42 -3.01 -8.31
CA CYS A 234 -1.69 -3.45 -7.12
C CYS A 234 -0.62 -4.50 -7.45
N SER A 235 0.63 -4.19 -7.13
CA SER A 235 1.82 -4.98 -7.45
C SER A 235 2.52 -5.56 -6.22
N LEU A 236 1.98 -5.27 -5.02
CA LEU A 236 2.57 -5.64 -3.74
C LEU A 236 1.46 -6.01 -2.76
N PHE A 237 1.57 -7.18 -2.15
CA PHE A 237 0.76 -7.58 -1.00
C PHE A 237 1.69 -7.82 0.20
N VAL A 238 1.34 -7.25 1.35
CA VAL A 238 2.07 -7.45 2.60
C VAL A 238 1.13 -7.96 3.68
N VAL A 239 1.53 -9.00 4.42
CA VAL A 239 0.77 -9.52 5.55
C VAL A 239 1.61 -9.38 6.81
N MET A 240 1.13 -8.59 7.77
CA MET A 240 1.77 -8.36 9.06
C MET A 240 1.21 -9.33 10.10
N GLY A 241 2.09 -10.06 10.79
CA GLY A 241 1.75 -10.93 11.90
C GLY A 241 1.72 -10.23 13.25
N LYS A 242 1.38 -11.00 14.28
CA LYS A 242 1.42 -10.59 15.68
C LYS A 242 2.86 -10.32 16.11
N ILE A 243 3.08 -9.27 16.88
CA ILE A 243 4.32 -9.12 17.65
C ILE A 243 4.23 -10.04 18.87
N TYR A 244 5.23 -10.90 19.05
CA TYR A 244 5.26 -11.90 20.12
C TYR A 244 6.59 -11.90 20.87
N PRO A 245 6.59 -12.19 22.19
CA PRO A 245 7.81 -12.30 22.96
C PRO A 245 8.57 -13.59 22.61
N GLU A 246 9.89 -13.50 22.57
CA GLU A 246 10.82 -14.62 22.47
C GLU A 246 12.02 -14.34 23.40
N GLY A 247 11.97 -14.92 24.60
CA GLY A 247 12.88 -14.53 25.69
C GLY A 247 12.66 -13.06 26.08
N ASP A 248 13.76 -12.30 26.18
CA ASP A 248 13.74 -10.87 26.51
C ASP A 248 13.51 -9.96 25.29
N ARG A 249 13.28 -10.54 24.10
CA ARG A 249 13.09 -9.81 22.85
C ARG A 249 11.68 -9.97 22.33
N TYR A 250 11.28 -9.09 21.43
CA TYR A 250 10.05 -9.22 20.65
C TYR A 250 10.38 -9.54 19.20
N LYS A 251 9.58 -10.40 18.57
CA LYS A 251 9.68 -10.72 17.15
C LYS A 251 8.37 -10.46 16.44
N MET A 252 8.46 -10.29 15.13
CA MET A 252 7.30 -10.18 14.25
C MET A 252 7.60 -10.84 12.91
N ASN A 253 6.69 -11.71 12.46
CA ASN A 253 6.73 -12.27 11.13
C ASN A 253 5.89 -11.42 10.18
N PHE A 254 6.35 -11.30 8.94
CA PHE A 254 5.55 -10.76 7.85
C PHE A 254 5.87 -11.49 6.55
N THR A 255 4.88 -11.55 5.66
CA THR A 255 5.07 -12.10 4.31
C THR A 255 4.83 -11.04 3.27
N VAL A 256 5.54 -11.14 2.16
CA VAL A 256 5.45 -10.23 1.03
C VAL A 256 5.22 -11.03 -0.25
N THR A 257 4.24 -10.62 -1.03
CA THR A 257 4.02 -11.09 -2.40
C THR A 257 4.23 -9.93 -3.36
N LEU A 258 5.13 -10.10 -4.33
CA LEU A 258 5.55 -9.07 -5.28
C LEU A 258 5.30 -9.52 -6.71
N ASP A 259 4.89 -8.57 -7.56
CA ASP A 259 4.84 -8.75 -9.01
C ASP A 259 6.28 -8.67 -9.56
N GLU A 260 6.89 -9.77 -9.98
CA GLU A 260 8.29 -9.76 -10.40
C GLU A 260 8.55 -8.82 -11.58
N ARG A 261 7.52 -8.59 -12.40
CA ARG A 261 7.61 -7.86 -13.65
C ARG A 261 7.85 -6.36 -13.45
N VAL A 262 7.71 -5.83 -12.23
CA VAL A 262 7.96 -4.41 -11.93
C VAL A 262 9.43 -4.11 -11.59
N SER A 263 10.22 -5.13 -11.24
CA SER A 263 11.63 -4.98 -10.84
C SER A 263 12.43 -6.29 -10.94
N ASN A 264 13.52 -6.41 -10.18
CA ASN A 264 14.36 -7.62 -10.14
C ASN A 264 14.66 -8.07 -8.70
N GLY A 265 15.11 -9.31 -8.55
CA GLY A 265 15.35 -9.94 -7.26
C GLY A 265 16.31 -9.17 -6.34
N PHE A 266 17.43 -8.67 -6.88
CA PHE A 266 18.41 -7.91 -6.09
C PHE A 266 17.79 -6.62 -5.53
N TYR A 267 16.99 -5.92 -6.35
CA TYR A 267 16.26 -4.75 -5.91
C TYR A 267 15.25 -5.10 -4.80
N TYR A 268 14.54 -6.22 -4.91
CA TYR A 268 13.58 -6.66 -3.90
C TYR A 268 14.23 -6.96 -2.55
N ILE A 269 15.31 -7.74 -2.53
CA ILE A 269 16.05 -8.07 -1.31
C ILE A 269 16.50 -6.80 -0.59
N ARG A 270 17.16 -5.88 -1.31
CA ARG A 270 17.62 -4.61 -0.74
C ARG A 270 16.47 -3.71 -0.27
N SER A 271 15.29 -3.82 -0.87
CA SER A 271 14.11 -3.07 -0.43
C SER A 271 13.48 -3.66 0.83
N ILE A 272 13.48 -4.98 0.97
CA ILE A 272 13.02 -5.69 2.17
C ILE A 272 13.98 -5.39 3.33
N GLU A 273 15.29 -5.46 3.12
CA GLU A 273 16.29 -5.08 4.14
C GLU A 273 16.08 -3.63 4.60
N PHE A 274 15.89 -2.68 3.68
CA PHE A 274 15.59 -1.29 4.02
C PHE A 274 14.30 -1.16 4.84
N PHE A 275 13.25 -1.90 4.48
CA PHE A 275 12.01 -1.92 5.27
C PHE A 275 12.23 -2.46 6.68
N LYS A 276 12.99 -3.56 6.82
CA LYS A 276 13.34 -4.14 8.12
C LYS A 276 14.16 -3.16 8.97
N GLU A 277 15.11 -2.46 8.36
CA GLU A 277 15.93 -1.45 9.03
C GLU A 277 15.08 -0.30 9.61
N LEU A 278 14.09 0.18 8.85
CA LEU A 278 13.14 1.20 9.33
C LEU A 278 12.31 0.71 10.52
N LEU A 279 11.91 -0.57 10.53
CA LEU A 279 11.16 -1.16 11.64
C LEU A 279 12.03 -1.36 12.88
N SER A 280 13.31 -1.70 12.70
CA SER A 280 14.28 -1.82 13.78
C SER A 280 14.72 -0.47 14.37
N ASN A 281 14.56 0.63 13.61
CA ASN A 281 14.95 1.99 13.99
C ASN A 281 13.81 2.99 13.69
N PRO A 282 12.63 2.86 14.32
CA PRO A 282 11.42 3.60 13.95
C PRO A 282 11.49 5.11 14.19
N GLU A 283 12.46 5.60 14.97
CA GLU A 283 12.66 7.03 15.24
C GLU A 283 12.84 7.85 13.96
N VAL A 284 13.53 7.28 12.95
CA VAL A 284 13.78 7.96 11.66
C VAL A 284 12.49 8.26 10.90
N LEU A 285 11.37 7.61 11.24
CA LEU A 285 10.07 7.84 10.63
C LEU A 285 9.38 9.10 11.16
N LEU A 286 9.84 9.67 12.27
CA LEU A 286 9.32 10.94 12.80
C LEU A 286 9.67 12.11 11.88
N GLU A 287 10.81 12.03 11.20
CA GLU A 287 11.27 13.06 10.28
C GLU A 287 10.75 12.79 8.86
N SER A 288 10.25 13.84 8.20
CA SER A 288 9.91 13.76 6.77
C SER A 288 11.20 13.67 5.94
N PRO A 289 11.26 12.84 4.89
CA PRO A 289 12.37 12.91 3.94
C PRO A 289 12.27 14.23 3.16
N SER A 290 13.41 14.77 2.75
CA SER A 290 13.40 15.90 1.81
C SER A 290 12.87 15.43 0.45
N GLU A 291 12.25 16.33 -0.32
CA GLU A 291 11.82 15.94 -1.67
C GLU A 291 13.04 15.56 -2.52
N GLU A 292 14.18 16.23 -2.34
CA GLU A 292 15.43 16.03 -3.05
C GLU A 292 15.96 14.60 -2.90
N GLU A 293 15.94 14.04 -1.69
CA GLU A 293 16.39 12.67 -1.37
C GLU A 293 15.56 11.57 -2.05
N ILE A 294 14.28 11.83 -2.31
CA ILE A 294 13.35 10.80 -2.78
C ILE A 294 13.57 10.55 -4.28
N PRO A 295 14.02 9.35 -4.69
CA PRO A 295 14.23 9.08 -6.11
C PRO A 295 12.90 9.04 -6.88
N LEU A 296 12.95 9.46 -8.16
CA LEU A 296 11.84 9.32 -9.10
C LEU A 296 12.36 8.64 -10.36
N ASP A 297 11.76 7.50 -10.69
CA ASP A 297 12.18 6.66 -11.81
C ASP A 297 11.07 6.61 -12.87
N ILE A 298 11.34 7.20 -14.06
CA ILE A 298 10.35 7.54 -15.09
C ILE A 298 10.93 7.44 -16.52
#